data_AF-A0AA37S8P7-F1
#
_entry.id   AF-A0AA37S8P7-F1
#
_cell.length_a   1.000
_cell.length_b   1.000
_cell.length_c   1.000
_cell.angle_alpha   90.00
_cell.angle_beta   90.00
_cell.angle_gamma   90.00
#
_symmetry.space_group_name_H-M   'P 1'
#
loop_
_entity.id
_entity.type
_entity.pdbx_description
1 polymer ?
#
loop_
_entity_poly.entity_id
_entity_poly.type
_entity_poly.pdbx_seq_one_letter_code
_entity_poly.pdbx_strand_id
1 'polypeptide(L)'
;MSQVQRSTLPDSALSKHYEAKGAYTDCFYLDLPQKISFEAYVEAFYTTPLFKLERKILALLVRKPSTDQEAKALAQGDVSKFSSWHVEDREEQQILLSDFMHKTRSWLKAEDISDDQQAKTRLYFGSVVVPPQTKNGPGEFGFLFHATTGLHVAYSKALLKGAGKRLSQS
;
A
#
# COMPACT_ATOMS: atom_id res chain seq x y z
N MET A 1 2.59 -21.61 2.17
CA MET A 1 2.69 -20.15 2.39
C MET A 1 2.50 -19.46 1.06
N SER A 2 1.57 -18.51 0.97
CA SER A 2 1.33 -17.77 -0.28
C SER A 2 2.57 -16.96 -0.70
N GLN A 3 2.96 -17.11 -1.96
CA GLN A 3 4.12 -16.40 -2.54
C GLN A 3 3.66 -15.02 -3.04
N VAL A 4 4.43 -13.98 -2.73
CA VAL A 4 4.18 -12.65 -3.29
C VAL A 4 4.67 -12.60 -4.74
N GLN A 5 3.79 -12.20 -5.64
CA GLN A 5 4.04 -12.09 -7.08
C GLN A 5 4.02 -10.63 -7.50
N ARG A 6 4.78 -10.28 -8.55
CA ARG A 6 4.72 -8.96 -9.18
C ARG A 6 3.66 -9.01 -10.28
N SER A 7 2.91 -7.93 -10.43
CA SER A 7 1.92 -7.74 -11.50
C SER A 7 2.11 -6.39 -12.17
N THR A 8 1.52 -6.23 -13.34
CA THR A 8 1.14 -4.90 -13.83
C THR A 8 0.05 -4.31 -12.92
N LEU A 9 -0.03 -2.98 -12.88
CA LEU A 9 -1.07 -2.30 -12.13
C LEU A 9 -2.43 -2.51 -12.82
N PRO A 10 -3.45 -3.05 -12.14
CA PRO A 10 -4.78 -3.25 -12.72
C PRO A 10 -5.38 -1.95 -13.24
N ASP A 11 -6.19 -2.01 -14.31
CA ASP A 11 -6.82 -0.81 -14.87
C ASP A 11 -7.82 -0.16 -13.90
N SER A 12 -8.40 -0.96 -13.00
CA SER A 12 -9.27 -0.47 -11.93
C SER A 12 -8.52 0.19 -10.77
N ALA A 13 -7.18 0.20 -10.77
CA ALA A 13 -6.43 0.71 -9.63
C ALA A 13 -6.58 2.24 -9.52
N LEU A 14 -6.91 2.75 -8.33
CA LEU A 14 -6.94 4.19 -8.07
C LEU A 14 -5.62 4.90 -8.44
N SER A 15 -4.49 4.20 -8.32
CA SER A 15 -3.17 4.70 -8.70
C SER A 15 -2.88 4.68 -10.21
N LYS A 16 -3.74 4.08 -11.04
CA LYS A 16 -3.49 3.86 -12.48
C LYS A 16 -3.20 5.15 -13.23
N HIS A 17 -3.91 6.22 -12.89
CA HIS A 17 -3.80 7.51 -13.53
C HIS A 17 -2.42 8.19 -13.31
N TYR A 18 -1.60 7.72 -12.36
CA TYR A 18 -0.24 8.21 -12.14
C TYR A 18 0.76 7.69 -13.18
N GLU A 19 0.52 6.53 -13.80
CA GLU A 19 1.38 6.01 -14.88
C GLU A 19 1.44 7.01 -16.05
N ALA A 20 0.28 7.58 -16.42
CA ALA A 20 0.18 8.60 -17.46
C ALA A 20 0.88 9.92 -17.09
N LYS A 21 1.14 10.16 -15.80
CA LYS A 21 1.84 11.37 -15.29
C LYS A 21 3.35 11.17 -15.17
N GLY A 22 3.90 10.05 -15.66
CA GLY A 22 5.32 9.72 -15.57
C GLY A 22 5.76 9.30 -14.17
N ALA A 23 4.82 8.90 -13.31
CA ALA A 23 5.17 8.36 -11.99
C ALA A 23 5.79 6.97 -12.11
N TYR A 24 6.67 6.66 -11.18
CA TYR A 24 7.01 5.27 -10.93
C TYR A 24 5.84 4.59 -10.23
N THR A 25 5.44 3.43 -10.75
CA THR A 25 4.47 2.55 -10.11
C THR A 25 5.04 1.14 -9.96
N ASP A 26 4.66 0.49 -8.87
CA ASP A 26 4.77 -0.96 -8.76
C ASP A 26 3.48 -1.57 -8.22
N CYS A 27 3.34 -2.88 -8.45
CA CYS A 27 2.20 -3.65 -8.02
C CYS A 27 2.64 -5.07 -7.69
N PHE A 28 2.29 -5.50 -6.48
CA PHE A 28 2.50 -6.85 -5.98
C PHE A 28 1.17 -7.41 -5.52
N TYR A 29 1.03 -8.72 -5.60
CA TYR A 29 -0.12 -9.41 -5.04
C TYR A 29 0.26 -10.71 -4.35
N LEU A 30 -0.62 -11.17 -3.47
CA LEU A 30 -0.63 -12.53 -2.96
C LEU A 30 -2.07 -13.02 -2.89
N ASP A 31 -2.24 -14.33 -3.01
CA ASP A 31 -3.55 -14.98 -2.93
C ASP A 31 -3.68 -15.71 -1.59
N LEU A 32 -4.82 -15.54 -0.91
CA LEU A 32 -5.18 -16.27 0.31
C LEU A 32 -6.38 -17.19 0.03
N PRO A 33 -6.35 -18.46 0.48
CA PRO A 33 -7.42 -19.43 0.24
C PRO A 33 -8.58 -19.26 1.25
N GLN A 34 -9.02 -18.03 1.46
CA GLN A 34 -10.13 -17.68 2.33
C GLN A 34 -10.71 -16.31 1.92
N LYS A 35 -11.93 -16.02 2.36
CA LYS A 35 -12.56 -14.71 2.17
C LYS A 35 -12.00 -13.70 3.18
N ILE A 36 -11.42 -12.61 2.68
CA ILE A 36 -10.86 -11.53 3.50
C ILE A 36 -11.60 -10.24 3.16
N SER A 37 -12.09 -9.54 4.18
CA SER A 37 -12.67 -8.21 3.99
C SER A 37 -11.57 -7.17 3.74
N PHE A 38 -11.93 -6.10 3.04
CA PHE A 38 -10.99 -5.03 2.74
C PHE A 38 -10.47 -4.34 4.01
N GLU A 39 -11.34 -4.13 5.00
CA GLU A 39 -11.01 -3.52 6.28
C GLU A 39 -10.02 -4.39 7.06
N ALA A 40 -10.25 -5.71 7.11
CA ALA A 40 -9.33 -6.64 7.74
C ALA A 40 -7.94 -6.59 7.06
N TYR A 41 -7.92 -6.45 5.73
CA TYR A 41 -6.66 -6.29 5.00
C TYR A 41 -5.94 -4.98 5.37
N VAL A 42 -6.61 -3.83 5.32
CA VAL A 42 -6.03 -2.53 5.65
C VAL A 42 -5.49 -2.52 7.08
N GLU A 43 -6.26 -3.03 8.04
CA GLU A 43 -5.85 -3.13 9.44
C GLU A 43 -4.62 -4.04 9.57
N ALA A 44 -4.66 -5.25 8.98
CA ALA A 44 -3.56 -6.20 9.06
C ALA A 44 -2.26 -5.65 8.45
N PHE A 45 -2.35 -4.91 7.34
CA PHE A 45 -1.22 -4.30 6.66
C PHE A 45 -0.55 -3.24 7.53
N TYR A 46 -1.32 -2.28 8.05
CA TYR A 46 -0.79 -1.19 8.86
C TYR A 46 -0.45 -1.59 10.30
N THR A 47 -0.82 -2.79 10.74
CA THR A 47 -0.46 -3.33 12.06
C THR A 47 0.67 -4.35 12.04
N THR A 48 1.30 -4.61 10.89
CA THR A 48 2.48 -5.49 10.82
C THR A 48 3.65 -4.99 11.68
N PRO A 49 4.49 -5.87 12.26
CA PRO A 49 5.67 -5.45 13.04
C PRO A 49 6.65 -4.60 12.24
N LEU A 50 6.79 -4.88 10.94
CA LEU A 50 7.63 -4.11 10.02
C LEU A 50 7.11 -2.67 9.87
N PHE A 51 5.81 -2.51 9.65
CA PHE A 51 5.21 -1.18 9.58
C PHE A 51 5.20 -0.47 10.94
N LYS A 52 5.06 -1.20 12.05
CA LYS A 52 5.20 -0.62 13.40
C LYS A 52 6.58 -0.01 13.63
N LEU A 53 7.63 -0.60 13.07
CA LEU A 53 8.97 -0.02 13.11
C LEU A 53 9.03 1.28 12.31
N GLU A 54 8.45 1.29 11.11
CA GLU A 54 8.34 2.52 10.30
C GLU A 54 7.56 3.61 11.03
N ARG A 55 6.42 3.29 11.65
CA ARG A 55 5.64 4.23 12.47
C ARG A 55 6.47 4.84 13.60
N LYS A 56 7.32 4.05 14.26
CA LYS A 56 8.23 4.55 15.31
C LYS A 56 9.28 5.50 14.72
N ILE A 57 9.85 5.16 13.56
CA ILE A 57 10.81 6.02 12.85
C ILE A 57 10.13 7.34 12.45
N LEU A 58 8.93 7.29 11.87
CA LEU A 58 8.16 8.49 11.50
C LEU A 58 7.75 9.32 12.72
N ALA A 59 7.33 8.68 13.81
CA ALA A 59 7.04 9.37 15.06
C ALA A 59 8.25 10.14 15.59
N LEU A 60 9.46 9.57 15.49
CA LEU A 60 10.70 10.19 15.95
C LEU A 60 11.19 11.30 15.00
N LEU A 61 11.22 11.04 13.69
CA LEU A 61 11.86 11.92 12.71
C LEU A 61 10.94 13.04 12.20
N VAL A 62 9.64 12.77 12.06
CA VAL A 62 8.67 13.75 11.53
C VAL A 62 7.57 14.10 12.52
N ARG A 63 7.64 13.62 13.78
CA ARG A 63 6.69 13.93 14.87
C ARG A 63 5.23 13.60 14.53
N LYS A 64 5.01 12.56 13.73
CA LYS A 64 3.68 12.07 13.33
C LYS A 64 3.42 10.64 13.83
N PRO A 65 3.16 10.44 15.13
CA PRO A 65 2.85 9.12 15.66
C PRO A 65 1.55 8.57 15.06
N SER A 66 1.38 7.25 15.10
CA SER A 66 0.10 6.59 14.84
C SER A 66 -0.04 5.28 15.61
N THR A 67 -1.27 4.94 15.95
CA THR A 67 -1.65 3.81 16.79
C THR A 67 -2.34 2.72 15.99
N ASP A 68 -2.45 1.52 16.57
CA ASP A 68 -3.22 0.43 15.96
C ASP A 68 -4.73 0.78 15.91
N GLN A 69 -5.22 1.58 16.85
CA GLN A 69 -6.60 2.06 16.85
C GLN A 69 -6.88 3.00 15.69
N GLU A 70 -5.94 3.90 15.35
CA GLU A 70 -6.05 4.74 14.15
C GLU A 70 -5.96 3.91 12.86
N ALA A 71 -5.16 2.84 12.83
CA ALA A 71 -5.12 1.93 11.68
C ALA A 71 -6.46 1.22 11.47
N LYS A 72 -7.12 0.82 12.56
CA LYS A 72 -8.46 0.25 12.53
C LYS A 72 -9.51 1.27 12.08
N ALA A 73 -9.48 2.48 12.64
CA ALA A 73 -10.37 3.57 12.22
C ALA A 73 -10.19 3.93 10.74
N LEU A 74 -8.94 3.92 10.25
CA LEU A 74 -8.62 4.13 8.84
C LEU A 74 -9.21 3.01 7.97
N ALA A 75 -9.08 1.75 8.41
CA ALA A 75 -9.63 0.59 7.72
C ALA A 75 -11.15 0.70 7.57
N GLN A 76 -11.84 1.11 8.63
CA GLN A 76 -13.29 1.31 8.69
C GLN A 76 -13.77 2.55 7.92
N GLY A 77 -12.86 3.46 7.56
CA GLY A 77 -13.21 4.72 6.88
C GLY A 77 -13.61 5.86 7.83
N ASP A 78 -13.45 5.66 9.14
CA ASP A 78 -13.79 6.66 10.17
C ASP A 78 -12.82 7.85 10.19
N VAL A 79 -11.59 7.64 9.68
CA VAL A 79 -10.57 8.69 9.57
C VAL A 79 -9.96 8.73 8.18
N SER A 80 -9.65 9.95 7.73
CA SER A 80 -8.95 10.20 6.46
C SER A 80 -7.48 10.56 6.62
N LYS A 81 -6.96 10.58 7.86
CA LYS A 81 -5.56 10.88 8.19
C LYS A 81 -4.99 9.79 9.10
N PHE A 82 -3.77 9.36 8.82
CA PHE A 82 -3.08 8.30 9.54
C PHE A 82 -1.57 8.55 9.51
N SER A 83 -0.96 8.92 10.65
CA SER A 83 0.46 9.33 10.73
C SER A 83 0.79 10.45 9.73
N SER A 84 1.80 10.23 8.89
CA SER A 84 2.23 11.08 7.79
C SER A 84 1.39 10.93 6.52
N TRP A 85 0.35 10.10 6.54
CA TRP A 85 -0.47 9.76 5.39
C TRP A 85 -1.87 10.37 5.49
N HIS A 86 -2.47 10.61 4.33
CA HIS A 86 -3.89 10.96 4.20
C HIS A 86 -4.51 10.14 3.07
N VAL A 87 -5.80 9.86 3.19
CA VAL A 87 -6.59 9.20 2.14
C VAL A 87 -6.72 10.20 0.99
N GLU A 88 -6.12 9.84 -0.14
CA GLU A 88 -6.25 10.57 -1.39
C GLU A 88 -7.54 10.15 -2.12
N ASP A 89 -7.81 8.83 -2.15
CA ASP A 89 -9.01 8.27 -2.74
C ASP A 89 -9.37 6.92 -2.09
N ARG A 90 -10.65 6.54 -2.12
CA ARG A 90 -11.17 5.31 -1.52
C ARG A 90 -12.41 4.82 -2.26
N GLU A 91 -12.40 3.52 -2.54
CA GLU A 91 -13.56 2.76 -3.00
C GLU A 91 -13.83 1.59 -2.03
N GLU A 92 -14.86 0.79 -2.33
CA GLU A 92 -15.30 -0.33 -1.47
C GLU A 92 -14.18 -1.34 -1.17
N GLN A 93 -13.33 -1.62 -2.16
CA GLN A 93 -12.31 -2.67 -2.08
C GLN A 93 -10.87 -2.16 -2.22
N GLN A 94 -10.68 -0.84 -2.28
CA GLN A 94 -9.36 -0.26 -2.46
C GLN A 94 -9.22 1.13 -1.83
N ILE A 95 -7.99 1.47 -1.46
CA ILE A 95 -7.64 2.76 -0.86
C ILE A 95 -6.31 3.24 -1.42
N LEU A 96 -6.22 4.54 -1.67
CA LEU A 96 -5.01 5.23 -2.05
C LEU A 96 -4.66 6.24 -0.94
N LEU A 97 -3.49 6.09 -0.33
CA LEU A 97 -2.98 7.03 0.65
C LEU A 97 -1.80 7.78 0.09
N SER A 98 -1.77 9.11 0.26
CA SER A 98 -0.63 9.95 -0.06
C SER A 98 0.11 10.37 1.19
N ASP A 99 1.44 10.44 1.10
CA ASP A 99 2.25 11.07 2.12
C ASP A 99 1.97 12.58 2.20
N PHE A 100 2.37 13.20 3.30
CA PHE A 100 2.15 14.63 3.54
C PHE A 100 2.89 15.56 2.57
N MET A 101 3.90 15.06 1.85
CA MET A 101 4.62 15.80 0.82
C MET A 101 4.05 15.58 -0.59
N HIS A 102 3.03 14.74 -0.74
CA HIS A 102 2.46 14.32 -2.02
C HIS A 102 3.50 13.75 -3.00
N LYS A 103 4.56 13.12 -2.49
CA LYS A 103 5.62 12.46 -3.27
C LYS A 103 5.37 10.97 -3.43
N THR A 104 4.81 10.33 -2.42
CA THR A 104 4.62 8.88 -2.41
C THR A 104 3.18 8.51 -2.12
N ARG A 105 2.64 7.52 -2.82
CA ARG A 105 1.39 6.87 -2.45
C ARG A 105 1.56 5.40 -2.12
N SER A 106 0.71 4.95 -1.22
CA SER A 106 0.46 3.55 -0.87
C SER A 106 -0.93 3.18 -1.38
N TRP A 107 -1.02 2.19 -2.26
CA TRP A 107 -2.27 1.66 -2.77
C TRP A 107 -2.49 0.23 -2.27
N LEU A 108 -3.68 -0.02 -1.73
CA LEU A 108 -4.10 -1.35 -1.28
C LEU A 108 -5.41 -1.71 -1.96
N LYS A 109 -5.55 -2.96 -2.41
CA LYS A 109 -6.82 -3.53 -2.90
C LYS A 109 -7.01 -4.95 -2.40
N ALA A 110 -8.22 -5.34 -2.03
CA ALA A 110 -8.60 -6.72 -1.78
C ALA A 110 -9.66 -7.14 -2.80
N GLU A 111 -9.36 -8.15 -3.62
CA GLU A 111 -10.23 -8.62 -4.69
C GLU A 111 -10.72 -10.04 -4.38
N ASP A 112 -12.03 -10.25 -4.41
CA ASP A 112 -12.61 -11.58 -4.35
C ASP A 112 -12.35 -12.31 -5.68
N ILE A 113 -11.63 -13.42 -5.60
CA ILE A 113 -11.30 -14.28 -6.75
C ILE A 113 -11.76 -15.72 -6.49
N SER A 114 -12.78 -15.88 -5.65
CA SER A 114 -13.39 -17.16 -5.34
C SER A 114 -13.98 -17.79 -6.60
N ASP A 115 -13.93 -19.12 -6.65
CA ASP A 115 -14.69 -19.93 -7.60
C ASP A 115 -15.78 -20.72 -6.87
N ASP A 116 -16.56 -21.52 -7.60
CA ASP A 116 -17.66 -22.31 -7.05
C ASP A 116 -17.21 -23.34 -5.98
N GLN A 117 -15.91 -23.65 -5.91
CA GLN A 117 -15.37 -24.70 -5.05
C GLN A 117 -14.57 -24.14 -3.87
N GLN A 118 -13.94 -22.98 -4.01
CA GLN A 118 -13.03 -22.45 -3.02
C GLN A 118 -13.10 -20.93 -2.88
N ALA A 119 -13.32 -20.48 -1.63
CA ALA A 119 -13.17 -19.08 -1.27
C ALA A 119 -11.71 -18.64 -1.42
N LYS A 120 -11.48 -17.53 -2.11
CA LYS A 120 -10.13 -17.02 -2.37
C LYS A 120 -10.13 -15.51 -2.50
N THR A 121 -9.19 -14.85 -1.84
CA THR A 121 -9.01 -13.40 -1.93
C THR A 121 -7.61 -13.08 -2.42
N ARG A 122 -7.51 -12.17 -3.38
CA ARG A 122 -6.26 -11.58 -3.81
C ARG A 122 -6.02 -10.25 -3.12
N LEU A 123 -4.89 -10.13 -2.44
CA LEU A 123 -4.46 -8.91 -1.79
C LEU A 123 -3.40 -8.24 -2.65
N TYR A 124 -3.64 -6.99 -3.02
CA TYR A 124 -2.74 -6.15 -3.80
C TYR A 124 -2.10 -5.08 -2.92
N PHE A 125 -0.81 -4.89 -3.10
CA PHE A 125 -0.09 -3.72 -2.62
C PHE A 125 0.71 -3.09 -3.77
N GLY A 126 0.54 -1.79 -3.97
CA GLY A 126 1.31 -1.02 -4.91
C GLY A 126 1.77 0.29 -4.32
N SER A 127 2.83 0.85 -4.90
CA SER A 127 3.31 2.17 -4.54
C SER A 127 3.38 3.07 -5.76
N VAL A 128 3.26 4.37 -5.51
CA VAL A 128 3.48 5.41 -6.51
C VAL A 128 4.55 6.34 -5.98
N VAL A 129 5.55 6.66 -6.80
CA VAL A 129 6.48 7.76 -6.52
C VAL A 129 6.34 8.76 -7.65
N VAL A 130 5.96 9.99 -7.29
CA VAL A 130 5.76 11.07 -8.26
C VAL A 130 7.11 11.72 -8.57
N PRO A 131 7.41 11.95 -9.87
CA PRO A 131 8.64 12.61 -10.26
C PRO A 131 8.73 14.04 -9.70
N PRO A 132 9.96 14.55 -9.49
CA PRO A 132 10.15 15.94 -9.13
C PRO A 132 9.52 16.85 -10.20
N GLN A 133 8.95 17.98 -9.79
CA GLN A 133 8.41 18.96 -10.73
C GLN A 133 9.51 19.91 -11.20
N THR A 134 9.55 20.20 -12.50
CA THR A 134 10.43 21.18 -13.12
C THR A 134 9.62 22.30 -13.78
N LYS A 135 10.29 23.36 -14.23
CA LYS A 135 9.64 24.45 -14.97
C LYS A 135 8.94 23.97 -16.26
N ASN A 136 9.36 22.84 -16.81
CA ASN A 136 8.87 22.29 -18.08
C ASN A 136 7.96 21.06 -17.89
N GLY A 137 7.51 20.78 -16.66
CA GLY A 137 6.69 19.61 -16.33
C GLY A 137 7.44 18.57 -15.47
N PRO A 138 6.99 17.29 -15.46
CA PRO A 138 7.62 16.22 -14.70
C PRO A 138 9.10 16.06 -15.06
N GLY A 139 9.96 16.09 -14.06
CA GLY A 139 11.39 15.83 -14.19
C GLY A 139 11.72 14.34 -14.10
N GLU A 140 13.01 14.01 -14.25
CA GLU A 140 13.49 12.64 -14.12
C GLU A 140 13.81 12.26 -12.68
N PHE A 141 13.74 10.97 -12.38
CA PHE A 141 14.19 10.45 -11.10
C PHE A 141 15.71 10.54 -10.97
N GLY A 142 16.18 11.03 -9.81
CA GLY A 142 17.60 11.09 -9.52
C GLY A 142 18.22 9.74 -9.15
N PHE A 143 19.55 9.67 -9.13
CA PHE A 143 20.31 8.48 -8.76
C PHE A 143 19.86 7.81 -7.44
N LEU A 144 19.56 8.62 -6.41
CA LEU A 144 19.15 8.09 -5.11
C LEU A 144 17.84 7.27 -5.18
N PHE A 145 16.93 7.65 -6.07
CA PHE A 145 15.70 6.88 -6.29
C PHE A 145 16.02 5.50 -6.87
N HIS A 146 16.86 5.43 -7.91
CA HIS A 146 17.26 4.17 -8.52
C HIS A 146 18.02 3.26 -7.56
N ALA A 147 18.92 3.83 -6.75
CA ALA A 147 19.67 3.08 -5.74
C ALA A 147 18.77 2.47 -4.65
N THR A 148 17.67 3.14 -4.30
CA THR A 148 16.74 2.68 -3.25
C THR A 148 15.57 1.85 -3.77
N THR A 149 15.33 1.82 -5.09
CA THR A 149 14.21 1.08 -5.71
C THR A 149 14.23 -0.41 -5.35
N GLY A 150 15.40 -1.06 -5.36
CA GLY A 150 15.52 -2.49 -4.99
C GLY A 150 15.12 -2.76 -3.53
N LEU A 151 15.53 -1.88 -2.61
CA LEU A 151 15.15 -1.96 -1.19
C LEU A 151 13.63 -1.75 -1.03
N HIS A 152 13.07 -0.79 -1.75
CA HIS A 152 11.63 -0.52 -1.76
C HIS A 152 10.81 -1.72 -2.25
N VAL A 153 11.24 -2.39 -3.32
CA VAL A 153 10.59 -3.61 -3.81
C VAL A 153 10.63 -4.73 -2.76
N ALA A 154 11.78 -4.92 -2.10
CA ALA A 154 11.90 -5.91 -1.03
C ALA A 154 11.01 -5.57 0.17
N TYR A 155 10.98 -4.29 0.55
CA TYR A 155 10.14 -3.74 1.60
C TYR A 155 8.65 -3.98 1.33
N SER A 156 8.20 -3.64 0.12
CA SER A 156 6.81 -3.79 -0.33
C SER A 156 6.34 -5.23 -0.27
N LYS A 157 7.17 -6.17 -0.76
CA LYS A 157 6.89 -7.61 -0.68
C LYS A 157 6.84 -8.10 0.77
N ALA A 158 7.70 -7.60 1.64
CA ALA A 158 7.74 -7.98 3.05
C ALA A 158 6.49 -7.50 3.81
N LEU A 159 6.03 -6.27 3.56
CA LEU A 159 4.77 -5.76 4.11
C LEU A 159 3.58 -6.61 3.69
N LEU A 160 3.43 -6.84 2.38
CA LEU A 160 2.33 -7.64 1.84
C LEU A 160 2.34 -9.07 2.39
N LYS A 161 3.52 -9.72 2.43
CA LYS A 161 3.69 -11.05 3.04
C LYS A 161 3.34 -11.05 4.54
N GLY A 162 3.73 -9.99 5.26
CA GLY A 162 3.42 -9.81 6.68
C GLY A 162 1.92 -9.71 6.95
N ALA A 163 1.21 -8.92 6.13
CA ALA A 163 -0.24 -8.80 6.18
C ALA A 163 -0.92 -10.16 5.92
N GLY A 164 -0.52 -10.85 4.84
CA GLY A 164 -1.03 -12.18 4.51
C GLY A 164 -0.83 -13.20 5.62
N LYS A 165 0.37 -13.23 6.23
CA LYS A 165 0.64 -14.13 7.37
C LYS A 165 -0.29 -13.86 8.56
N ARG A 166 -0.54 -12.59 8.89
CA ARG A 166 -1.43 -12.20 10.00
C ARG A 166 -2.87 -12.64 9.73
N LEU A 167 -3.34 -12.43 8.51
CA LEU A 167 -4.70 -12.80 8.09
C LEU A 167 -4.92 -14.31 8.04
N SER A 168 -3.90 -15.11 7.72
CA SER A 168 -3.98 -16.58 7.77
C SER A 168 -3.88 -17.18 9.19
N GLN A 169 -3.60 -16.35 10.20
CA GLN A 169 -3.49 -16.76 11.61
C GLN A 169 -4.67 -16.28 12.46
N SER A 170 -5.58 -15.49 11.88
CA SER A 170 -6.72 -14.88 12.56
C SER A 170 -7.98 -15.75 12.44
#